data_AF-R0HGF0-F1
#
_entry.id   AF-R0HGF0-F1
#
_cell.length_a   1.000
_cell.length_b   1.000
_cell.length_c   1.000
_cell.angle_alpha   90.00
_cell.angle_beta   90.00
_cell.angle_gamma   90.00
#
_symmetry.space_group_name_H-M   'P 1'
#
loop_
_entity.id
_entity.type
_entity.pdbx_description
1 polymer ?
#
loop_
_entity_poly.entity_id
_entity_poly.type
_entity_poly.pdbx_seq_one_letter_code
_entity_poly.pdbx_strand_id
1 'polypeptide(L)'
;MDEHKPDILSSLPLELLLRIISFLPFESARLIPFVSTRYRSVWNQALLVANSRNGSIEDIFHAVLRFINNFDEHDPSKNTRKHEFHVDKSTFVSTILAPHNVLHMRFFFSDGFKEEESFCWRLEINDQMPRSVDSSGFLVKTLCLDSVNSLTHEVVSSMVLDFSLLENLKICGCKGVTSLTIDSQTNLLHLSISDCPKLRYLGIRSVKLKTLHYQGFLPLIKIHEHFNLTNAIFDVRQGPCVYNNALDIGPLLLIIKNSQALTICRWMFEELFKPCISSSWRSFQFYKLHELRWIDNSMNQENINFLISFLKLCPSIERLFITIDLNTYSSKRVSVDADHGSEQARVLRNLKLVKLEGSKSEDENHDQLILALQQIVQIDQPLLVLSSFSRD
;
A
#
# COMPACT_ATOMS: atom_id res chain seq x y z
N MET A 1 29.12 26.47 -22.82
CA MET A 1 29.35 26.71 -21.39
C MET A 1 27.97 26.95 -20.83
N ASP A 2 27.31 25.90 -20.35
CA ASP A 2 25.93 26.00 -19.88
C ASP A 2 25.92 26.82 -18.59
N GLU A 3 25.29 27.99 -18.63
CA GLU A 3 25.00 28.79 -17.45
C GLU A 3 24.07 27.97 -16.53
N HIS A 4 24.65 27.31 -15.53
CA HIS A 4 23.87 26.77 -14.43
C HIS A 4 23.17 27.93 -13.73
N LYS A 5 21.85 27.99 -13.86
CA LYS A 5 21.00 28.89 -13.08
C LYS A 5 21.39 28.81 -11.60
N PRO A 6 21.58 29.95 -10.92
CA PRO A 6 21.99 29.95 -9.52
C PRO A 6 20.92 29.23 -8.68
N ASP A 7 21.37 28.35 -7.78
CA ASP A 7 20.51 27.68 -6.81
C ASP A 7 20.11 28.67 -5.70
N ILE A 8 19.08 29.45 -6.00
CA ILE A 8 18.53 30.50 -5.12
C ILE A 8 17.88 29.89 -3.87
N LEU A 9 17.37 28.66 -3.96
CA LEU A 9 16.71 28.02 -2.82
C LEU A 9 17.74 27.58 -1.78
N SER A 10 18.84 26.94 -2.19
CA SER A 10 19.91 26.54 -1.26
C SER A 10 20.64 27.72 -0.61
N SER A 11 20.53 28.94 -1.14
CA SER A 11 21.16 30.13 -0.54
C SER A 11 20.33 30.78 0.58
N LEU A 12 19.10 30.29 0.82
CA LEU A 12 18.26 30.80 1.89
C LEU A 12 18.87 30.54 3.30
N PRO A 13 18.60 31.42 4.28
CA PRO A 13 18.88 31.18 5.70
C PRO A 13 18.36 29.82 6.19
N LEU A 14 19.06 29.23 7.15
CA LEU A 14 18.75 27.91 7.71
C LEU A 14 17.31 27.83 8.21
N GLU A 15 16.83 28.89 8.87
CA GLU A 15 15.49 28.99 9.45
C GLU A 15 14.41 28.93 8.35
N LEU A 16 14.67 29.55 7.20
CA LEU A 16 13.76 29.52 6.06
C LEU A 16 13.79 28.16 5.36
N LEU A 17 14.96 27.52 5.25
CA LEU A 17 15.08 26.16 4.72
C LEU A 17 14.33 25.16 5.59
N LEU A 18 14.50 25.21 6.91
CA LEU A 18 13.76 24.38 7.87
C LEU A 18 12.26 24.62 7.77
N ARG A 19 11.84 25.89 7.64
CA ARG A 19 10.44 26.25 7.47
C ARG A 19 9.86 25.75 6.14
N ILE A 20 10.60 25.79 5.03
CA ILE A 20 10.16 25.21 3.76
C ILE A 20 9.98 23.70 3.90
N ILE A 21 10.96 23.00 4.48
CA ILE A 21 10.87 21.55 4.72
C ILE A 21 9.66 21.20 5.59
N SER A 22 9.34 22.05 6.58
CA SER A 22 8.19 21.86 7.47
C SER A 22 6.83 21.87 6.77
N PHE A 23 6.74 22.49 5.59
CA PHE A 23 5.50 22.54 4.80
C PHE A 23 5.40 21.41 3.77
N LEU A 24 6.45 20.62 3.61
CA LEU A 24 6.44 19.53 2.63
C LEU A 24 5.68 18.33 3.19
N PRO A 25 4.83 17.68 2.38
CA PRO A 25 4.32 16.36 2.71
C PRO A 25 5.47 15.42 3.04
N PHE A 26 5.26 14.51 4.01
CA PHE A 26 6.30 13.63 4.53
C PHE A 26 7.09 12.89 3.43
N GLU A 27 6.39 12.31 2.45
CA GLU A 27 7.02 11.56 1.36
C GLU A 27 7.91 12.45 0.48
N SER A 28 7.59 13.75 0.34
CA SER A 28 8.44 14.73 -0.34
C SER A 28 9.60 15.20 0.55
N ALA A 29 9.33 15.45 1.84
CA ALA A 29 10.32 15.92 2.80
C ALA A 29 11.51 14.96 2.92
N ARG A 30 11.27 13.65 2.89
CA ARG A 30 12.32 12.62 2.92
C ARG A 30 13.25 12.64 1.72
N LEU A 31 12.83 13.23 0.60
CA LEU A 31 13.61 13.30 -0.64
C LEU A 31 14.47 14.56 -0.71
N ILE A 32 14.22 15.55 0.15
CA ILE A 32 14.97 16.80 0.22
C ILE A 32 16.50 16.62 0.34
N PRO A 33 17.03 15.61 1.07
CA PRO A 33 18.47 15.36 1.11
C PRO A 33 19.11 15.06 -0.24
N PHE A 34 18.32 14.65 -1.25
CA PHE A 34 18.81 14.37 -2.59
C PHE A 34 18.77 15.58 -3.53
N VAL A 35 18.13 16.68 -3.12
CA VAL A 35 18.00 17.90 -3.93
C VAL A 35 19.31 18.68 -4.01
N SER A 36 19.99 18.86 -2.88
CA SER A 36 21.31 19.51 -2.84
C SER A 36 22.11 19.11 -1.60
N THR A 37 23.42 19.34 -1.63
CA THR A 37 24.30 19.13 -0.47
C THR A 37 23.92 20.01 0.72
N ARG A 38 23.40 21.23 0.45
CA ARG A 38 22.90 22.14 1.49
C ARG A 38 21.65 21.58 2.15
N TYR A 39 20.67 21.16 1.37
CA TYR A 39 19.45 20.54 1.91
C TYR A 39 19.73 19.24 2.68
N ARG A 40 20.70 18.44 2.21
CA ARG A 40 21.21 17.29 2.96
C ARG A 40 21.80 17.69 4.31
N SER A 41 22.59 18.77 4.35
CA SER A 41 23.15 19.30 5.59
C SER A 41 22.05 19.80 6.54
N VAL A 42 21.06 20.54 6.06
CA VAL A 42 19.91 21.02 6.86
C VAL A 42 19.11 19.85 7.42
N TRP A 43 18.81 18.85 6.59
CA TRP A 43 18.12 17.63 7.02
C TRP A 43 18.89 16.87 8.10
N ASN A 44 20.22 16.81 7.96
CA ASN A 44 21.08 16.20 8.95
C ASN A 44 21.29 17.08 10.20
N GLN A 45 21.09 18.39 10.15
CA GLN A 45 21.10 19.26 11.34
C GLN A 45 19.81 19.14 12.15
N ALA A 46 18.69 18.80 11.50
CA ALA A 46 17.45 18.41 12.16
C ALA A 46 17.54 17.03 12.85
N LEU A 47 18.67 16.32 12.74
CA LEU A 47 18.99 15.22 13.65
C LEU A 47 19.27 15.80 15.03
N LEU A 48 18.40 15.49 15.98
CA LEU A 48 18.88 15.37 17.34
C LEU A 48 19.74 14.10 17.38
N VAL A 49 21.06 14.25 17.20
CA VAL A 49 22.02 13.21 17.61
C VAL A 49 22.03 13.21 19.14
N ALA A 50 20.95 12.71 19.73
CA ALA A 50 20.77 12.65 21.17
C ALA A 50 21.59 11.47 21.69
N ASN A 51 22.91 11.67 21.80
CA ASN A 51 23.90 10.77 22.37
C ASN A 51 23.90 9.38 21.73
N SER A 52 24.99 9.06 21.03
CA SER A 52 25.41 7.70 20.72
C SER A 52 25.59 6.90 22.02
N ARG A 53 24.49 6.56 22.69
CA ARG A 53 24.45 5.46 23.64
C ARG A 53 24.31 4.23 22.77
N ASN A 54 25.38 3.44 22.69
CA ASN A 54 25.26 2.04 22.29
C ASN A 54 24.31 1.40 23.33
N GLY A 55 23.04 1.29 22.98
CA GLY A 55 22.05 0.61 23.80
C GLY A 55 21.73 -0.76 23.23
N SER A 56 20.95 -1.54 23.95
CA SER A 56 20.46 -2.83 23.44
C SER A 56 19.22 -2.64 22.56
N ILE A 57 18.71 -3.73 22.00
CA ILE A 57 17.47 -3.71 21.20
C ILE A 57 16.28 -3.28 22.08
N GLU A 58 16.29 -3.67 23.35
CA GLU A 58 15.25 -3.34 24.33
C GLU A 58 15.19 -1.83 24.61
N ASP A 59 16.31 -1.12 24.49
CA ASP A 59 16.38 0.33 24.68
C ASP A 59 15.71 1.13 23.56
N ILE A 60 15.45 0.52 22.39
CA ILE A 60 14.82 1.18 21.23
C ILE A 60 13.48 1.79 21.63
N PHE A 61 12.65 1.05 22.37
CA PHE A 61 11.35 1.52 22.81
C PHE A 61 11.44 2.79 23.65
N HIS A 62 12.28 2.78 24.67
CA HIS A 62 12.48 3.93 25.56
C HIS A 62 13.09 5.13 24.82
N ALA A 63 14.00 4.90 23.87
CA ALA A 63 14.57 5.95 23.05
C ALA A 63 13.50 6.64 22.17
N VAL A 64 12.62 5.85 21.56
CA VAL A 64 11.55 6.38 20.69
C VAL A 64 10.47 7.10 21.50
N LEU A 65 10.04 6.53 22.64
CA LEU A 65 9.09 7.21 23.53
C LEU A 65 9.65 8.54 24.02
N ARG A 66 10.92 8.57 24.43
CA ARG A 66 11.57 9.82 24.82
C ARG A 66 11.61 10.81 23.65
N PHE A 67 11.84 10.34 22.43
CA PHE A 67 11.85 11.20 21.25
C PHE A 67 10.46 11.80 20.97
N ILE A 68 9.40 10.99 21.05
CA ILE A 68 8.00 11.41 20.92
C ILE A 68 7.64 12.44 22.00
N ASN A 69 7.95 12.17 23.26
CA ASN A 69 7.59 13.04 24.39
C ASN A 69 8.28 14.41 24.37
N ASN A 70 9.41 14.53 23.67
CA ASN A 70 10.13 15.80 23.50
C ASN A 70 9.79 16.53 22.19
N PHE A 71 8.83 16.01 21.42
CA PHE A 71 8.39 16.61 20.18
C PHE A 71 7.24 17.59 20.42
N ASP A 72 7.41 18.81 19.90
CA ASP A 72 6.40 19.85 19.93
C ASP A 72 6.00 20.19 18.49
N GLU A 73 4.78 19.79 18.10
CA GLU A 73 4.20 20.02 16.77
C GLU A 73 3.82 21.50 16.54
N HIS A 74 3.72 22.31 17.60
CA HIS A 74 3.35 23.72 17.49
C HIS A 74 4.56 24.62 17.24
N ASP A 75 5.78 24.07 17.27
CA ASP A 75 7.01 24.77 16.95
C ASP A 75 7.43 24.47 15.50
N PRO A 76 7.26 25.40 14.54
CA PRO A 76 7.58 25.18 13.13
C PRO A 76 9.06 24.83 12.88
N SER A 77 9.96 25.21 13.81
CA SER A 77 11.38 24.83 13.76
C SER A 77 11.62 23.35 14.12
N LYS A 78 10.56 22.63 14.53
CA LYS A 78 10.58 21.24 15.01
C LYS A 78 9.63 20.31 14.25
N ASN A 79 8.91 20.79 13.25
CA ASN A 79 7.86 20.05 12.53
C ASN A 79 8.26 18.71 11.91
N THR A 80 9.52 18.54 11.48
CA THR A 80 10.06 17.24 11.06
C THR A 80 11.37 17.01 11.77
N ARG A 81 11.46 15.96 12.58
CA ARG A 81 12.68 15.59 13.31
C ARG A 81 13.08 14.17 13.01
N LYS A 82 14.38 13.96 12.86
CA LYS A 82 14.98 12.64 12.74
C LYS A 82 15.77 12.33 14.01
N HIS A 83 15.67 11.09 14.47
CA HIS A 83 16.47 10.55 15.54
C HIS A 83 17.06 9.21 15.07
N GLU A 84 18.35 9.01 15.29
CA GLU A 84 19.01 7.74 15.02
C GLU A 84 19.46 7.11 16.32
N PHE A 85 18.93 5.93 16.61
CA PHE A 85 19.33 5.12 17.74
C PHE A 85 20.24 3.99 17.27
N HIS A 86 21.50 3.99 17.72
CA HIS A 86 22.50 3.01 17.30
C HIS A 86 22.63 1.92 18.37
N VAL A 87 22.35 0.67 18.00
CA VAL A 87 22.58 -0.51 18.85
C VAL A 87 24.05 -0.89 18.79
N ASP A 88 24.59 -0.93 17.57
CA ASP A 88 26.01 -1.12 17.28
C ASP A 88 26.42 -0.26 16.06
N LYS A 89 27.63 -0.45 15.55
CA LYS A 89 28.17 0.35 14.41
C LYS A 89 27.41 0.15 13.09
N SER A 90 26.64 -0.91 12.98
CA SER A 90 25.96 -1.34 11.76
C SER A 90 24.47 -1.62 11.94
N THR A 91 24.00 -1.67 13.17
CA THR A 91 22.59 -1.83 13.53
C THR A 91 22.07 -0.54 14.15
N PHE A 92 21.12 0.10 13.49
CA PHE A 92 20.51 1.32 14.00
C PHE A 92 19.07 1.48 13.54
N VAL A 93 18.30 2.26 14.30
CA VAL A 93 16.92 2.62 13.97
C VAL A 93 16.87 4.11 13.68
N SER A 94 16.41 4.45 12.47
CA SER A 94 16.10 5.83 12.10
C SER A 94 14.61 6.08 12.35
N THR A 95 14.31 6.95 13.30
CA THR A 95 12.96 7.41 13.61
C THR A 95 12.76 8.82 13.06
N ILE A 96 11.66 9.05 12.34
CA ILE A 96 11.27 10.37 11.88
C ILE A 96 9.88 10.69 12.42
N LEU A 97 9.76 11.83 13.08
CA LEU A 97 8.50 12.46 13.44
C LEU A 97 8.22 13.54 12.41
N ALA A 98 7.00 13.60 11.90
CA ALA A 98 6.57 14.56 10.89
C ALA A 98 5.18 15.11 11.22
N PRO A 99 4.76 16.22 10.58
CA PRO A 99 3.46 16.83 10.82
C PRO A 99 2.32 15.85 10.57
N HIS A 100 1.16 16.12 11.18
CA HIS A 100 -0.01 15.24 11.11
C HIS A 100 0.23 13.89 11.78
N ASN A 101 0.95 13.90 12.90
CA ASN A 101 1.01 12.76 13.80
C ASN A 101 1.65 11.50 13.15
N VAL A 102 2.61 11.71 12.24
CA VAL A 102 3.30 10.64 11.50
C VAL A 102 4.59 10.24 12.21
N LEU A 103 4.69 8.95 12.56
CA LEU A 103 5.90 8.30 13.03
C LEU A 103 6.39 7.32 11.95
N HIS A 104 7.62 7.50 11.46
CA HIS A 104 8.25 6.56 10.56
C HIS A 104 9.51 5.98 11.19
N MET A 105 9.58 4.66 11.26
CA MET A 105 10.71 3.94 11.81
C MET A 105 11.28 3.03 10.74
N ARG A 106 12.57 3.21 10.46
CA ARG A 106 13.33 2.37 9.54
C ARG A 106 14.46 1.70 10.28
N PHE A 107 14.47 0.38 10.22
CA PHE A 107 15.45 -0.45 10.89
C PHE A 107 16.55 -0.83 9.90
N PHE A 108 17.80 -0.62 10.29
CA PHE A 108 18.98 -0.94 9.52
C PHE A 108 19.79 -1.95 10.30
N PHE A 109 20.23 -3.01 9.62
CA PHE A 109 21.06 -4.07 10.18
C PHE A 109 22.24 -4.33 9.25
N SER A 110 23.40 -4.71 9.80
CA SER A 110 24.47 -5.30 8.99
C SER A 110 24.02 -6.64 8.45
N ASP A 111 23.72 -6.68 7.15
CA ASP A 111 23.56 -7.92 6.41
C ASP A 111 24.93 -8.59 6.24
N GLY A 112 25.33 -9.39 7.21
CA GLY A 112 26.34 -10.41 7.00
C GLY A 112 25.76 -11.58 6.21
N PHE A 113 25.26 -11.38 4.99
CA PHE A 113 24.81 -12.40 4.00
C PHE A 113 23.98 -13.61 4.50
N LYS A 114 23.48 -13.63 5.73
CA LYS A 114 22.63 -14.70 6.24
C LYS A 114 21.21 -14.42 5.79
N GLU A 115 20.54 -15.44 5.26
CA GLU A 115 19.12 -15.37 4.95
C GLU A 115 18.37 -14.80 6.17
N GLU A 116 17.54 -13.77 5.95
CA GLU A 116 16.73 -13.19 7.02
C GLU A 116 15.91 -14.30 7.68
N GLU A 117 16.07 -14.44 8.99
CA GLU A 117 15.38 -15.42 9.81
C GLU A 117 13.86 -15.21 9.69
N SER A 118 13.15 -16.31 9.50
CA SER A 118 11.71 -16.28 9.32
C SER A 118 11.01 -16.11 10.66
N PHE A 119 10.02 -15.23 10.75
CA PHE A 119 9.28 -15.01 11.99
C PHE A 119 7.79 -14.80 11.77
N CYS A 120 7.03 -14.99 12.84
CA CYS A 120 5.60 -14.70 12.94
C CYS A 120 5.43 -13.41 13.73
N TRP A 121 4.63 -12.49 13.21
CA TRP A 121 4.48 -11.17 13.80
C TRP A 121 3.02 -10.89 14.13
N ARG A 122 2.77 -10.49 15.38
CA ARG A 122 1.46 -10.06 15.85
C ARG A 122 1.54 -8.61 16.33
N LEU A 123 0.68 -7.76 15.78
CA LEU A 123 0.52 -6.38 16.17
C LEU A 123 -0.86 -6.23 16.82
N GLU A 124 -0.87 -5.81 18.08
CA GLU A 124 -2.08 -5.47 18.82
C GLU A 124 -2.09 -3.96 19.04
N ILE A 125 -3.14 -3.30 18.58
CA ILE A 125 -3.33 -1.88 18.74
C ILE A 125 -4.28 -1.70 19.92
N ASN A 126 -3.83 -0.99 20.94
CA ASN A 126 -4.65 -0.75 22.12
C ASN A 126 -5.77 0.25 21.80
N ASP A 127 -7.02 -0.18 21.89
CA ASP A 127 -8.20 0.64 21.60
C ASP A 127 -8.77 1.33 22.85
N GLN A 128 -8.16 1.15 24.03
CA GLN A 128 -8.60 1.88 25.21
C GLN A 128 -8.24 3.36 25.06
N MET A 129 -9.27 4.21 24.94
CA MET A 129 -9.08 5.66 25.05
C MET A 129 -8.29 5.96 26.33
N PRO A 130 -7.20 6.76 26.25
CA PRO A 130 -6.48 7.17 27.44
C PRO A 130 -7.45 7.86 28.39
N ARG A 131 -7.65 7.27 29.58
CA ARG A 131 -8.41 7.92 30.65
C ARG A 131 -7.57 9.09 31.14
N SER A 132 -7.89 10.29 30.63
CA SER A 132 -7.21 11.58 30.87
C SER A 132 -5.71 11.58 30.63
N VAL A 133 -5.28 12.14 29.52
CA VAL A 133 -3.91 12.67 29.39
C VAL A 133 -4.07 14.16 29.12
N ASP A 134 -3.54 14.99 30.00
CA ASP A 134 -3.29 16.41 29.74
C ASP A 134 -2.46 16.51 28.46
N SER A 135 -3.13 16.72 27.34
CA SER A 135 -2.61 16.38 26.01
C SER A 135 -1.87 17.56 25.42
N SER A 136 -0.63 17.78 25.86
CA SER A 136 0.31 18.68 25.18
C SER A 136 1.38 17.92 24.38
N GLY A 137 1.32 16.58 24.31
CA GLY A 137 2.32 15.74 23.65
C GLY A 137 1.91 15.25 22.26
N PHE A 138 2.90 14.89 21.44
CA PHE A 138 2.70 14.28 20.11
C PHE A 138 2.00 12.92 20.24
N LEU A 139 0.86 12.77 19.56
CA LEU A 139 0.10 11.51 19.50
C LEU A 139 0.36 10.85 18.14
N VAL A 140 0.56 9.55 18.08
CA VAL A 140 0.82 8.85 16.80
C VAL A 140 -0.50 8.44 16.15
N LYS A 141 -0.79 8.94 14.95
CA LYS A 141 -1.95 8.55 14.13
C LYS A 141 -1.56 7.74 12.90
N THR A 142 -0.34 7.95 12.41
CA THR A 142 0.22 7.22 11.27
C THR A 142 1.53 6.60 11.67
N LEU A 143 1.64 5.28 11.54
CA LEU A 143 2.85 4.52 11.80
C LEU A 143 3.34 3.88 10.50
N CYS A 144 4.56 4.23 10.11
CA CYS A 144 5.26 3.62 9.00
C CYS A 144 6.45 2.81 9.55
N LEU A 145 6.45 1.51 9.30
CA LEU A 145 7.48 0.56 9.71
C LEU A 145 8.19 0.04 8.46
N ASP A 146 9.50 0.21 8.40
CA ASP A 146 10.35 -0.22 7.30
C ASP A 146 11.45 -1.17 7.82
N SER A 147 11.54 -2.36 7.21
CA SER A 147 12.61 -3.33 7.42
C SER A 147 12.68 -3.94 8.83
N VAL A 148 11.52 -4.13 9.50
CA VAL A 148 11.43 -4.87 10.78
C VAL A 148 11.80 -6.35 10.58
N ASN A 149 12.56 -6.92 11.50
CA ASN A 149 13.08 -8.30 11.43
C ASN A 149 12.81 -9.13 12.70
N SER A 150 13.30 -10.38 12.73
CA SER A 150 13.11 -11.31 13.85
C SER A 150 13.62 -10.76 15.19
N LEU A 151 14.64 -9.90 15.18
CA LEU A 151 15.21 -9.34 16.41
C LEU A 151 14.41 -8.17 16.98
N THR A 152 13.66 -7.42 16.15
CA THR A 152 13.03 -6.16 16.56
C THR A 152 11.50 -6.19 16.60
N HIS A 153 10.88 -7.22 16.02
CA HIS A 153 9.43 -7.30 15.92
C HIS A 153 8.70 -7.26 17.26
N GLU A 154 9.23 -7.91 18.31
CA GLU A 154 8.64 -7.90 19.66
C GLU A 154 8.67 -6.53 20.31
N VAL A 155 9.79 -5.80 20.14
CA VAL A 155 9.92 -4.43 20.61
C VAL A 155 8.87 -3.57 19.92
N VAL A 156 8.78 -3.65 18.58
CA VAL A 156 7.78 -2.89 17.81
C VAL A 156 6.36 -3.23 18.23
N SER A 157 6.03 -4.51 18.41
CA SER A 157 4.72 -4.95 18.90
C SER A 157 4.38 -4.34 20.25
N SER A 158 5.37 -4.26 21.15
CA SER A 158 5.19 -3.63 22.46
C SER A 158 4.95 -2.11 22.34
N MET A 159 5.63 -1.43 21.42
CA MET A 159 5.42 0.02 21.23
C MET A 159 4.06 0.35 20.63
N VAL A 160 3.56 -0.49 19.72
CA VAL A 160 2.27 -0.25 19.04
C VAL A 160 1.10 -0.23 20.02
N LEU A 161 1.23 -0.91 21.17
CA LEU A 161 0.25 -0.86 22.26
C LEU A 161 0.09 0.54 22.88
N ASP A 162 1.09 1.42 22.78
CA ASP A 162 1.01 2.78 23.31
C ASP A 162 0.35 3.76 22.32
N PHE A 163 0.16 3.35 21.06
CA PHE A 163 -0.39 4.20 20.00
C PHE A 163 -1.91 4.08 19.90
N SER A 164 -2.60 4.52 20.96
CA SER A 164 -4.06 4.40 21.07
C SER A 164 -4.88 5.11 19.97
N LEU A 165 -4.30 6.10 19.29
CA LEU A 165 -4.95 6.85 18.19
C LEU A 165 -4.49 6.42 16.80
N LEU A 166 -3.85 5.24 16.68
CA LEU A 166 -3.31 4.77 15.41
C LEU A 166 -4.44 4.45 14.41
N GLU A 167 -4.51 5.26 13.35
CA GLU A 167 -5.50 5.14 12.27
C GLU A 167 -4.87 4.56 10.98
N ASN A 168 -3.57 4.75 10.77
CA ASN A 168 -2.85 4.38 9.55
C ASN A 168 -1.62 3.54 9.89
N LEU A 169 -1.54 2.32 9.34
CA LEU A 169 -0.38 1.44 9.49
C LEU A 169 0.19 1.08 8.11
N LYS A 170 1.49 1.37 7.92
CA LYS A 170 2.26 0.99 6.74
C LYS A 170 3.42 0.09 7.15
N ILE A 171 3.51 -1.10 6.57
CA ILE A 171 4.58 -2.08 6.78
C ILE A 171 5.27 -2.31 5.44
N CYS A 172 6.58 -2.06 5.38
CA CYS A 172 7.36 -2.14 4.15
C CYS A 172 8.67 -2.90 4.39
N GLY A 173 9.12 -3.68 3.40
CA GLY A 173 10.49 -4.21 3.37
C GLY A 173 10.83 -5.24 4.45
N CYS A 174 9.85 -5.82 5.13
CA CYS A 174 10.06 -6.77 6.23
C CYS A 174 10.24 -8.18 5.65
N LYS A 175 11.44 -8.55 5.21
CA LYS A 175 11.64 -9.72 4.33
C LYS A 175 11.57 -11.07 5.06
N GLY A 176 11.79 -11.11 6.37
CA GLY A 176 11.65 -12.30 7.22
C GLY A 176 10.21 -12.64 7.66
N VAL A 177 9.23 -11.76 7.47
CA VAL A 177 7.85 -11.99 7.98
C VAL A 177 7.17 -13.09 7.17
N THR A 178 6.74 -14.16 7.85
CA THR A 178 6.01 -15.29 7.23
C THR A 178 4.52 -15.28 7.53
N SER A 179 4.14 -14.78 8.71
CA SER A 179 2.78 -14.67 9.18
C SER A 179 2.63 -13.32 9.87
N LEU A 180 1.61 -12.54 9.48
CA LEU A 180 1.31 -11.25 10.07
C LEU A 180 -0.14 -11.27 10.57
N THR A 181 -0.34 -10.97 11.85
CA THR A 181 -1.68 -10.77 12.42
C THR A 181 -1.78 -9.36 12.97
N ILE A 182 -2.82 -8.62 12.55
CA ILE A 182 -3.10 -7.26 13.00
C ILE A 182 -4.44 -7.29 13.73
N ASP A 183 -4.41 -6.84 14.99
CA ASP A 183 -5.57 -6.72 15.87
C ASP A 183 -5.79 -5.24 16.21
N SER A 184 -6.91 -4.69 15.74
CA SER A 184 -7.38 -3.34 16.10
C SER A 184 -8.90 -3.33 16.11
N GLN A 185 -9.47 -3.28 17.30
CA GLN A 185 -10.90 -3.34 17.53
C GLN A 185 -11.61 -2.08 17.04
N THR A 186 -10.99 -0.89 17.06
CA THR A 186 -11.75 0.34 16.80
C THR A 186 -11.08 1.44 15.99
N ASN A 187 -9.75 1.54 15.92
CA ASN A 187 -9.12 2.77 15.39
C ASN A 187 -8.49 2.62 14.00
N LEU A 188 -8.04 1.44 13.60
CA LEU A 188 -7.35 1.27 12.32
C LEU A 188 -8.29 1.48 11.12
N LEU A 189 -8.01 2.50 10.30
CA LEU A 189 -8.74 2.86 9.10
C LEU A 189 -8.00 2.46 7.82
N HIS A 190 -6.67 2.51 7.84
CA HIS A 190 -5.84 2.34 6.66
C HIS A 190 -4.68 1.37 6.94
N LEU A 191 -4.55 0.34 6.09
CA LEU A 191 -3.47 -0.65 6.16
C LEU A 191 -2.75 -0.72 4.80
N SER A 192 -1.42 -0.60 4.82
CA SER A 192 -0.57 -0.80 3.65
C SER A 192 0.55 -1.79 3.97
N ILE A 193 0.71 -2.81 3.12
CA ILE A 193 1.77 -3.82 3.24
C ILE A 193 2.46 -3.95 1.88
N SER A 194 3.77 -3.77 1.83
CA SER A 194 4.57 -3.91 0.62
C SER A 194 5.93 -4.55 0.89
N ASP A 195 6.55 -5.11 -0.14
CA ASP A 195 7.93 -5.63 -0.11
C ASP A 195 8.20 -6.64 1.02
N CYS A 196 7.22 -7.49 1.32
CA CYS A 196 7.30 -8.57 2.31
C CYS A 196 7.29 -9.95 1.61
N PRO A 197 8.38 -10.37 0.94
CA PRO A 197 8.39 -11.50 0.01
C PRO A 197 8.10 -12.88 0.63
N LYS A 198 8.36 -13.07 1.94
CA LYS A 198 8.11 -14.34 2.63
C LYS A 198 6.71 -14.43 3.25
N LEU A 199 5.89 -13.40 3.16
CA LEU A 199 4.58 -13.35 3.81
C LEU A 199 3.61 -14.34 3.17
N ARG A 200 3.15 -15.33 3.94
CA ARG A 200 2.23 -16.39 3.50
C ARG A 200 0.86 -16.32 4.15
N TYR A 201 0.75 -15.66 5.30
CA TYR A 201 -0.50 -15.55 6.05
C TYR A 201 -0.70 -14.11 6.54
N LEU A 202 -1.90 -13.57 6.30
CA LEU A 202 -2.32 -12.26 6.78
C LEU A 202 -3.66 -12.39 7.53
N GLY A 203 -3.62 -12.27 8.85
CA GLY A 203 -4.80 -12.20 9.71
C GLY A 203 -5.16 -10.75 10.02
N ILE A 204 -6.40 -10.33 9.72
CA ILE A 204 -6.90 -8.99 10.03
C ILE A 204 -8.11 -9.12 10.95
N ARG A 205 -7.99 -8.55 12.16
CA ARG A 205 -9.09 -8.33 13.10
C ARG A 205 -9.31 -6.83 13.23
N SER A 206 -10.32 -6.33 12.54
CA SER A 206 -10.73 -4.93 12.62
C SER A 206 -12.16 -4.75 12.13
N VAL A 207 -12.91 -3.83 12.72
CA VAL A 207 -14.28 -3.48 12.28
C VAL A 207 -14.36 -2.19 11.45
N LYS A 208 -13.33 -1.33 11.50
CA LYS A 208 -13.36 0.00 10.88
C LYS A 208 -12.51 0.16 9.63
N LEU A 209 -11.66 -0.82 9.29
CA LEU A 209 -10.74 -0.74 8.17
C LEU A 209 -11.47 -0.34 6.86
N LYS A 210 -11.04 0.78 6.28
CA LYS A 210 -11.60 1.36 5.05
C LYS A 210 -10.72 1.17 3.85
N THR A 211 -9.40 1.15 4.04
CA THR A 211 -8.48 0.94 2.92
C THR A 211 -7.47 -0.15 3.22
N LEU A 212 -7.28 -1.03 2.24
CA LEU A 212 -6.24 -2.04 2.25
C LEU A 212 -5.42 -1.90 0.98
N HIS A 213 -4.12 -1.68 1.14
CA HIS A 213 -3.15 -1.72 0.07
C HIS A 213 -2.18 -2.87 0.32
N TYR A 214 -2.16 -3.84 -0.57
CA TYR A 214 -1.27 -4.97 -0.53
C TYR A 214 -0.48 -5.07 -1.83
N GLN A 215 0.85 -5.16 -1.71
CA GLN A 215 1.76 -5.38 -2.83
C GLN A 215 2.70 -6.54 -2.51
N GLY A 216 2.73 -7.58 -3.35
CA GLY A 216 3.50 -8.80 -3.09
C GLY A 216 2.85 -10.07 -3.63
N PHE A 217 3.38 -11.23 -3.23
CA PHE A 217 2.68 -12.51 -3.45
C PHE A 217 1.41 -12.55 -2.60
N LEU A 218 0.24 -12.89 -3.17
CA LEU A 218 -1.00 -12.92 -2.40
C LEU A 218 -0.89 -13.98 -1.27
N PRO A 219 -0.98 -13.59 0.02
CA PRO A 219 -0.96 -14.52 1.14
C PRO A 219 -2.35 -15.12 1.34
N LEU A 220 -2.45 -16.14 2.19
CA LEU A 220 -3.73 -16.54 2.75
C LEU A 220 -4.26 -15.40 3.65
N ILE A 221 -5.32 -14.73 3.21
CA ILE A 221 -5.95 -13.64 3.97
C ILE A 221 -7.08 -14.19 4.82
N LYS A 222 -6.97 -14.06 6.14
CA LYS A 222 -8.03 -14.41 7.09
C LYS A 222 -8.61 -13.14 7.69
N ILE A 223 -9.92 -12.98 7.54
CA ILE A 223 -10.68 -11.89 8.11
C ILE A 223 -11.43 -12.41 9.33
N HIS A 224 -11.20 -11.79 10.50
CA HIS A 224 -11.80 -12.24 11.76
C HIS A 224 -13.12 -11.53 12.09
N GLU A 225 -13.36 -10.36 11.52
CA GLU A 225 -14.54 -9.53 11.79
C GLU A 225 -15.08 -8.97 10.47
N HIS A 226 -16.39 -8.75 10.39
CA HIS A 226 -17.00 -8.25 9.16
C HIS A 226 -16.82 -6.74 9.02
N PHE A 227 -16.17 -6.33 7.94
CA PHE A 227 -16.06 -4.93 7.52
C PHE A 227 -16.14 -4.83 5.99
N ASN A 228 -16.30 -3.61 5.48
CA ASN A 228 -16.29 -3.34 4.05
C ASN A 228 -15.21 -2.31 3.75
N LEU A 229 -14.30 -2.68 2.84
CA LEU A 229 -13.33 -1.76 2.29
C LEU A 229 -14.06 -0.75 1.40
N THR A 230 -13.63 0.50 1.48
CA THR A 230 -14.00 1.55 0.53
C THR A 230 -13.01 1.53 -0.63
N ASN A 231 -11.72 1.38 -0.34
CA ASN A 231 -10.67 1.29 -1.35
C ASN A 231 -9.83 0.04 -1.11
N ALA A 232 -9.62 -0.76 -2.14
CA ALA A 232 -8.81 -1.96 -2.07
C ALA A 232 -7.80 -1.98 -3.22
N ILE A 233 -6.52 -2.13 -2.89
CA ILE A 233 -5.44 -2.25 -3.87
C ILE A 233 -4.73 -3.56 -3.62
N PHE A 234 -4.85 -4.50 -4.55
CA PHE A 234 -4.13 -5.76 -4.57
C PHE A 234 -3.19 -5.77 -5.77
N ASP A 235 -2.00 -5.21 -5.58
CA ASP A 235 -0.90 -5.26 -6.53
C ASP A 235 -0.12 -6.56 -6.35
N VAL A 236 -0.76 -7.65 -6.75
CA VAL A 236 -0.25 -9.01 -6.55
C VAL A 236 0.36 -9.57 -7.82
N ARG A 237 1.11 -8.74 -8.55
CA ARG A 237 1.77 -9.05 -9.85
C ARG A 237 2.62 -10.34 -9.85
N GLN A 238 3.05 -10.80 -8.68
CA GLN A 238 3.83 -12.04 -8.53
C GLN A 238 2.99 -13.32 -8.33
N GLY A 239 1.67 -13.21 -8.16
CA GLY A 239 0.75 -14.34 -8.05
C GLY A 239 0.48 -14.78 -6.60
N PRO A 240 -0.22 -15.91 -6.40
CA PRO A 240 -0.45 -16.45 -5.06
C PRO A 240 0.84 -17.06 -4.50
N CYS A 241 1.05 -16.93 -3.18
CA CYS A 241 2.20 -17.55 -2.53
C CYS A 241 2.08 -19.09 -2.43
N VAL A 242 0.87 -19.64 -2.55
CA VAL A 242 0.58 -21.08 -2.46
C VAL A 242 -0.36 -21.48 -3.60
N TYR A 243 0.10 -22.38 -4.48
CA TYR A 243 -0.73 -23.06 -5.47
C TYR A 243 -1.41 -24.27 -4.82
N ASN A 244 -2.47 -24.06 -4.05
CA ASN A 244 -3.35 -25.14 -3.62
C ASN A 244 -4.78 -24.62 -3.51
N ASN A 245 -5.74 -25.51 -3.77
CA ASN A 245 -7.20 -25.30 -3.83
C ASN A 245 -7.86 -24.83 -2.51
N ALA A 246 -7.11 -24.17 -1.62
CA ALA A 246 -7.48 -23.84 -0.25
C ALA A 246 -7.40 -22.34 0.06
N LEU A 247 -7.40 -21.47 -0.96
CA LEU A 247 -7.76 -20.08 -0.71
C LEU A 247 -9.23 -20.08 -0.28
N ASP A 248 -9.49 -19.73 0.98
CA ASP A 248 -10.84 -19.38 1.42
C ASP A 248 -11.14 -17.99 0.85
N ILE A 249 -11.68 -17.99 -0.38
CA ILE A 249 -11.91 -16.79 -1.17
C ILE A 249 -13.09 -15.98 -0.62
N GLY A 250 -14.01 -16.64 0.11
CA GLY A 250 -15.24 -16.04 0.62
C GLY A 250 -15.01 -14.78 1.46
N PRO A 251 -14.17 -14.81 2.50
CA PRO A 251 -13.87 -13.63 3.33
C PRO A 251 -13.30 -12.45 2.53
N LEU A 252 -12.37 -12.69 1.60
CA LEU A 252 -11.78 -11.63 0.78
C LEU A 252 -12.82 -10.98 -0.13
N LEU A 253 -13.68 -11.79 -0.78
CA LEU A 253 -14.78 -11.28 -1.62
C LEU A 253 -15.76 -10.44 -0.82
N LEU A 254 -16.09 -10.86 0.40
CA LEU A 254 -17.04 -10.13 1.26
C LEU A 254 -16.53 -8.73 1.60
N ILE A 255 -15.24 -8.58 1.93
CA ILE A 255 -14.70 -7.27 2.33
C ILE A 255 -14.54 -6.32 1.13
N ILE A 256 -14.32 -6.82 -0.09
CA ILE A 256 -14.15 -5.98 -1.29
C ILE A 256 -15.45 -5.72 -2.05
N LYS A 257 -16.50 -6.52 -1.86
CA LYS A 257 -17.76 -6.44 -2.62
C LYS A 257 -18.36 -5.02 -2.70
N ASN A 258 -18.21 -4.26 -1.63
CA ASN A 258 -18.77 -2.91 -1.49
C ASN A 258 -17.74 -1.79 -1.69
N SER A 259 -16.58 -2.09 -2.27
CA SER A 259 -15.53 -1.10 -2.56
C SER A 259 -16.00 -0.09 -3.61
N GLN A 260 -15.56 1.15 -3.46
CA GLN A 260 -15.70 2.23 -4.43
C GLN A 260 -14.55 2.25 -5.44
N ALA A 261 -13.36 1.87 -5.00
CA ALA A 261 -12.19 1.73 -5.85
C ALA A 261 -11.52 0.36 -5.61
N LEU A 262 -11.20 -0.35 -6.69
CA LEU A 262 -10.57 -1.67 -6.64
C LEU A 262 -9.42 -1.73 -7.65
N THR A 263 -8.24 -2.14 -7.19
CA THR A 263 -7.13 -2.54 -8.06
C THR A 263 -6.91 -4.03 -7.91
N ILE A 264 -6.97 -4.76 -9.02
CA ILE A 264 -6.75 -6.20 -9.10
C ILE A 264 -5.98 -6.56 -10.35
N CYS A 265 -5.40 -7.75 -10.34
CA CYS A 265 -4.70 -8.30 -11.50
C CYS A 265 -5.50 -9.43 -12.14
N ARG A 266 -5.24 -9.74 -13.41
CA ARG A 266 -5.98 -10.76 -14.19
C ARG A 266 -6.11 -12.11 -13.49
N TRP A 267 -5.03 -12.69 -12.97
CA TRP A 267 -5.12 -14.01 -12.32
C TRP A 267 -6.03 -14.00 -11.08
N MET A 268 -6.18 -12.86 -10.37
CA MET A 268 -7.15 -12.78 -9.27
C MET A 268 -8.56 -12.96 -9.80
N PHE A 269 -8.85 -12.46 -11.00
CA PHE A 269 -10.10 -12.78 -11.69
C PHE A 269 -10.24 -14.28 -11.94
N GLU A 270 -9.24 -14.89 -12.55
CA GLU A 270 -9.24 -16.31 -12.91
C GLU A 270 -9.43 -17.23 -11.70
N GLU A 271 -8.73 -16.95 -10.60
CA GLU A 271 -8.72 -17.81 -9.42
C GLU A 271 -9.81 -17.45 -8.40
N LEU A 272 -10.12 -16.16 -8.22
CA LEU A 272 -11.04 -15.71 -7.16
C LEU A 272 -12.46 -15.50 -7.67
N PHE A 273 -12.62 -14.89 -8.84
CA PHE A 273 -13.91 -14.40 -9.29
C PHE A 273 -14.58 -15.34 -10.29
N LYS A 274 -13.82 -15.96 -11.21
CA LYS A 274 -14.35 -16.91 -12.20
C LYS A 274 -15.12 -18.08 -11.56
N PRO A 275 -14.63 -18.72 -10.47
CA PRO A 275 -15.38 -19.78 -9.78
C PRO A 275 -16.69 -19.28 -9.15
N CYS A 276 -16.76 -18.01 -8.75
CA CYS A 276 -17.98 -17.41 -8.20
C CYS A 276 -19.04 -17.14 -9.27
N ILE A 277 -18.63 -16.90 -10.51
CA ILE A 277 -19.56 -16.70 -11.62
C ILE A 277 -20.17 -18.04 -12.07
N SER A 278 -19.40 -19.12 -12.04
CA SER A 278 -19.85 -20.47 -12.44
C SER A 278 -20.68 -21.19 -11.37
N SER A 279 -20.44 -20.91 -10.10
CA SER A 279 -21.22 -21.45 -8.97
C SER A 279 -22.44 -20.58 -8.63
N SER A 280 -23.24 -20.99 -7.65
CA SER A 280 -24.56 -20.44 -7.26
C SER A 280 -24.63 -18.93 -6.90
N TRP A 281 -23.57 -18.16 -7.15
CA TRP A 281 -23.43 -16.73 -6.83
C TRP A 281 -23.76 -15.83 -8.04
N ARG A 282 -24.72 -16.22 -8.89
CA ARG A 282 -25.21 -15.43 -10.04
C ARG A 282 -25.70 -14.01 -9.66
N SER A 283 -25.93 -13.74 -8.38
CA SER A 283 -26.34 -12.44 -7.84
C SER A 283 -25.17 -11.58 -7.33
N PHE A 284 -23.93 -12.07 -7.33
CA PHE A 284 -22.78 -11.29 -6.86
C PHE A 284 -22.47 -10.15 -7.83
N GLN A 285 -22.49 -8.92 -7.31
CA GLN A 285 -22.20 -7.70 -8.07
C GLN A 285 -21.50 -6.67 -7.18
N PHE A 286 -20.69 -5.85 -7.83
CA PHE A 286 -20.00 -4.70 -7.28
C PHE A 286 -20.84 -3.43 -7.47
N TYR A 287 -21.93 -3.31 -6.72
CA TYR A 287 -22.88 -2.20 -6.87
C TYR A 287 -22.30 -0.81 -6.55
N LYS A 288 -21.20 -0.75 -5.79
CA LYS A 288 -20.57 0.50 -5.37
C LYS A 288 -19.27 0.81 -6.10
N LEU A 289 -18.81 -0.05 -6.99
CA LEU A 289 -17.52 0.12 -7.63
C LEU A 289 -17.61 1.18 -8.73
N HIS A 290 -16.98 2.33 -8.50
CA HIS A 290 -16.91 3.46 -9.43
C HIS A 290 -15.57 3.50 -10.18
N GLU A 291 -14.50 2.98 -9.59
CA GLU A 291 -13.16 2.93 -10.19
C GLU A 291 -12.59 1.51 -10.14
N LEU A 292 -12.20 0.99 -11.31
CA LEU A 292 -11.46 -0.25 -11.46
C LEU A 292 -10.09 0.06 -12.04
N ARG A 293 -9.05 -0.48 -11.41
CA ARG A 293 -7.71 -0.59 -12.00
C ARG A 293 -7.41 -2.06 -12.26
N TRP A 294 -7.21 -2.40 -13.53
CA TRP A 294 -6.95 -3.74 -14.00
C TRP A 294 -5.49 -3.86 -14.43
N ILE A 295 -4.77 -4.80 -13.85
CA ILE A 295 -3.37 -5.08 -14.18
C ILE A 295 -3.29 -6.40 -14.94
N ASP A 296 -2.66 -6.39 -16.11
CA ASP A 296 -2.50 -7.56 -16.97
C ASP A 296 -1.11 -7.62 -17.62
N ASN A 297 -0.71 -8.79 -18.12
CA ASN A 297 0.53 -8.94 -18.88
C ASN A 297 0.37 -8.64 -20.36
N SER A 298 -0.86 -8.72 -20.88
CA SER A 298 -1.19 -8.51 -22.28
C SER A 298 -2.69 -8.28 -22.44
N MET A 299 -3.11 -7.78 -23.60
CA MET A 299 -4.53 -7.57 -23.95
C MET A 299 -4.92 -8.39 -25.18
N ASN A 300 -4.60 -9.68 -25.19
CA ASN A 300 -5.12 -10.59 -26.22
C ASN A 300 -6.63 -10.81 -26.05
N GLN A 301 -7.28 -11.42 -27.05
CA GLN A 301 -8.74 -11.65 -27.03
C GLN A 301 -9.24 -12.39 -25.77
N GLU A 302 -8.46 -13.34 -25.25
CA GLU A 302 -8.83 -14.08 -24.03
C GLU A 302 -8.81 -13.17 -22.80
N ASN A 303 -7.75 -12.39 -22.62
CA ASN A 303 -7.61 -11.43 -21.53
C ASN A 303 -8.68 -10.32 -21.60
N ILE A 304 -8.99 -9.84 -22.81
CA ILE A 304 -10.10 -8.91 -23.04
C ILE A 304 -11.42 -9.54 -22.57
N ASN A 305 -11.68 -10.80 -22.94
CA ASN A 305 -12.90 -11.49 -22.52
C ASN A 305 -13.00 -11.63 -20.98
N PHE A 306 -11.87 -11.85 -20.28
CA PHE A 306 -11.85 -11.87 -18.81
C PHE A 306 -12.19 -10.51 -18.21
N LEU A 307 -11.57 -9.43 -18.71
CA LEU A 307 -11.90 -8.06 -18.27
C LEU A 307 -13.37 -7.74 -18.51
N ILE A 308 -13.89 -8.02 -19.70
CA ILE A 308 -15.31 -7.79 -20.05
C ILE A 308 -16.23 -8.59 -19.14
N SER A 309 -15.87 -9.85 -18.83
CA SER A 309 -16.63 -10.69 -17.90
C SER A 309 -16.68 -10.11 -16.49
N PHE A 310 -15.56 -9.54 -16.01
CA PHE A 310 -15.54 -8.84 -14.72
C PHE A 310 -16.36 -7.54 -14.75
N LEU A 311 -16.27 -6.75 -15.82
CA LEU A 311 -17.02 -5.50 -15.95
C LEU A 311 -18.54 -5.72 -15.91
N LYS A 312 -19.04 -6.85 -16.42
CA LYS A 312 -20.47 -7.23 -16.30
C LYS A 312 -20.95 -7.38 -14.84
N LEU A 313 -20.04 -7.55 -13.88
CA LEU A 313 -20.33 -7.57 -12.45
C LEU A 313 -20.39 -6.16 -11.81
N CYS A 314 -20.03 -5.11 -12.55
CA CYS A 314 -19.77 -3.77 -12.03
C CYS A 314 -20.77 -2.74 -12.63
N PRO A 315 -22.05 -2.74 -12.22
CA PRO A 315 -23.07 -1.91 -12.85
C PRO A 315 -22.86 -0.39 -12.68
N SER A 316 -22.10 0.02 -11.66
CA SER A 316 -21.88 1.43 -11.30
C SER A 316 -20.52 1.97 -11.76
N ILE A 317 -19.77 1.21 -12.56
CA ILE A 317 -18.42 1.59 -12.97
C ILE A 317 -18.39 2.89 -13.77
N GLU A 318 -17.49 3.80 -13.41
CA GLU A 318 -17.34 5.11 -14.06
C GLU A 318 -15.96 5.29 -14.70
N ARG A 319 -14.92 4.73 -14.06
CA ARG A 319 -13.53 4.88 -14.47
C ARG A 319 -12.85 3.52 -14.54
N LEU A 320 -12.25 3.23 -15.68
CA LEU A 320 -11.46 2.03 -15.92
C LEU A 320 -10.03 2.44 -16.24
N PHE A 321 -9.08 1.96 -15.44
CA PHE A 321 -7.65 2.10 -15.69
C PHE A 321 -7.10 0.71 -16.02
N ILE A 322 -6.38 0.58 -17.11
CA ILE A 322 -5.79 -0.67 -17.56
C ILE A 322 -4.28 -0.46 -17.63
N THR A 323 -3.54 -1.28 -16.90
CA THR A 323 -2.07 -1.26 -16.89
C THR A 323 -1.57 -2.57 -17.50
N ILE A 324 -0.83 -2.47 -18.61
CA ILE A 324 -0.13 -3.62 -19.21
C ILE A 324 1.31 -3.64 -18.68
N ASP A 325 1.66 -4.70 -17.96
CA ASP A 325 2.99 -4.92 -17.40
C ASP A 325 3.50 -6.32 -17.74
N LEU A 326 4.52 -6.38 -18.59
CA LEU A 326 5.13 -7.62 -19.08
C LEU A 326 5.86 -8.42 -17.98
N ASN A 327 6.17 -7.79 -16.84
CA ASN A 327 6.84 -8.43 -15.72
C ASN A 327 5.88 -9.17 -14.77
N THR A 328 4.63 -9.37 -15.19
CA THR A 328 3.58 -9.99 -14.38
C THR A 328 3.36 -11.46 -14.74
N TYR A 329 3.17 -12.31 -13.72
CA TYR A 329 2.81 -13.73 -13.78
C TYR A 329 3.54 -14.62 -14.81
N SER A 330 4.43 -15.49 -14.33
CA SER A 330 4.89 -16.67 -15.06
C SER A 330 3.93 -17.85 -14.88
N SER A 331 2.63 -17.66 -15.11
CA SER A 331 1.66 -18.78 -15.00
C SER A 331 1.66 -19.62 -16.27
N LYS A 332 1.79 -20.95 -16.10
CA LYS A 332 1.53 -21.94 -17.17
C LYS A 332 0.07 -21.82 -17.58
N ARG A 333 -0.16 -21.55 -18.87
CA ARG A 333 -1.49 -21.59 -19.50
C ARG A 333 -2.12 -22.97 -19.28
N VAL A 334 -3.01 -23.08 -18.31
CA VAL A 334 -3.97 -24.20 -18.28
C VAL A 334 -5.20 -23.66 -18.99
N SER A 335 -5.33 -24.03 -20.26
CA SER A 335 -6.55 -23.80 -21.04
C SER A 335 -7.67 -24.60 -20.41
N VAL A 336 -8.43 -23.95 -19.52
CA VAL A 336 -9.72 -24.47 -19.08
C VAL A 336 -10.76 -23.70 -19.87
N ASP A 337 -11.46 -24.42 -20.74
CA ASP A 337 -12.50 -23.92 -21.63
C ASP A 337 -13.34 -22.85 -20.91
N ALA A 338 -13.51 -21.72 -21.61
CA ALA A 338 -14.39 -20.66 -21.18
C ALA A 338 -15.83 -21.16 -21.29
N ASP A 339 -16.33 -21.77 -20.23
CA ASP A 339 -17.78 -21.95 -20.09
C ASP A 339 -18.39 -20.54 -20.04
N HIS A 340 -19.10 -20.17 -21.11
CA HIS A 340 -19.67 -18.85 -21.34
C HIS A 340 -20.88 -18.63 -20.44
N GLY A 341 -20.63 -18.51 -19.13
CA GLY A 341 -21.60 -18.23 -18.10
C GLY A 341 -22.10 -16.79 -18.11
N SER A 342 -23.02 -16.48 -19.03
CA SER A 342 -24.25 -15.66 -18.88
C SER A 342 -24.56 -14.87 -20.16
N GLU A 343 -25.66 -15.27 -20.79
CA GLU A 343 -26.29 -14.71 -21.99
C GLU A 343 -26.93 -13.31 -21.78
N GLN A 344 -26.59 -12.61 -20.71
CA GLN A 344 -27.10 -11.26 -20.49
C GLN A 344 -26.00 -10.25 -20.81
N ALA A 345 -26.06 -9.69 -22.02
CA ALA A 345 -25.32 -8.50 -22.38
C ALA A 345 -25.76 -7.35 -21.46
N ARG A 346 -25.04 -7.16 -20.36
CA ARG A 346 -25.27 -6.05 -19.44
C ARG A 346 -24.54 -4.83 -19.94
N VAL A 347 -25.32 -3.80 -20.23
CA VAL A 347 -24.82 -2.50 -20.69
C VAL A 347 -24.31 -1.70 -19.50
N LEU A 348 -23.04 -1.31 -19.54
CA LEU A 348 -22.39 -0.34 -18.68
C LEU A 348 -22.93 1.05 -19.01
N ARG A 349 -23.73 1.61 -18.09
CA ARG A 349 -24.44 2.89 -18.30
C ARG A 349 -23.68 4.11 -17.81
N ASN A 350 -22.64 3.92 -17.01
CA ASN A 350 -21.98 5.00 -16.29
C ASN A 350 -20.49 5.13 -16.63
N LEU A 351 -19.96 4.29 -17.53
CA LEU A 351 -18.54 4.28 -17.88
C LEU A 351 -18.20 5.54 -18.68
N LYS A 352 -17.41 6.43 -18.09
CA LYS A 352 -17.04 7.74 -18.66
C LYS A 352 -15.60 7.79 -19.15
N LEU A 353 -14.71 7.09 -18.46
CA LEU A 353 -13.27 7.18 -18.68
C LEU A 353 -12.64 5.79 -18.78
N VAL A 354 -11.87 5.58 -19.83
CA VAL A 354 -10.94 4.46 -19.99
C VAL A 354 -9.55 5.02 -20.18
N LYS A 355 -8.61 4.63 -19.30
CA LYS A 355 -7.20 4.96 -19.45
C LYS A 355 -6.39 3.70 -19.64
N LEU A 356 -5.57 3.66 -20.68
CA LEU A 356 -4.63 2.58 -20.95
C LEU A 356 -3.19 3.06 -20.70
N GLU A 357 -2.45 2.30 -19.91
CA GLU A 357 -1.07 2.54 -19.54
C GLU A 357 -0.20 1.34 -19.95
N GLY A 358 0.98 1.59 -20.50
CA GLY A 358 1.97 0.53 -20.78
C GLY A 358 1.81 -0.22 -22.11
N SER A 359 0.80 0.10 -22.93
CA SER A 359 0.68 -0.47 -24.28
C SER A 359 1.64 0.23 -25.26
N LYS A 360 2.18 -0.51 -26.24
CA LYS A 360 2.82 0.09 -27.42
C LYS A 360 1.73 0.61 -28.36
N SER A 361 1.99 1.71 -29.07
CA SER A 361 0.99 2.51 -29.80
C SER A 361 0.34 1.88 -31.02
N GLU A 362 0.71 0.66 -31.41
CA GLU A 362 0.32 0.03 -32.69
C GLU A 362 -0.16 -1.42 -32.52
N ASP A 363 -0.71 -1.76 -31.36
CA ASP A 363 -1.14 -3.13 -31.09
C ASP A 363 -2.60 -3.34 -31.53
N GLU A 364 -2.88 -4.26 -32.47
CA GLU A 364 -4.23 -4.66 -32.92
C GLU A 364 -5.17 -5.00 -31.73
N ASN A 365 -4.56 -5.42 -30.63
CA ASN A 365 -5.16 -5.67 -29.33
C ASN A 365 -5.88 -4.44 -28.74
N HIS A 366 -5.40 -3.22 -29.02
CA HIS A 366 -6.02 -1.98 -28.56
C HIS A 366 -7.38 -1.74 -29.23
N ASP A 367 -7.43 -1.93 -30.55
CA ASP A 367 -8.66 -1.80 -31.32
C ASP A 367 -9.69 -2.87 -30.92
N GLN A 368 -9.24 -4.11 -30.70
CA GLN A 368 -10.08 -5.19 -30.19
C GLN A 368 -10.68 -4.87 -28.82
N LEU A 369 -9.89 -4.31 -27.91
CA LEU A 369 -10.36 -3.88 -26.59
C LEU A 369 -11.41 -2.77 -26.71
N ILE A 370 -11.17 -1.77 -27.55
CA ILE A 370 -12.13 -0.68 -27.77
C ILE A 370 -13.43 -1.22 -28.34
N LEU A 371 -13.36 -2.09 -29.37
CA LEU A 371 -14.54 -2.72 -29.96
C LEU A 371 -15.32 -3.56 -28.93
N ALA A 372 -14.63 -4.35 -28.10
CA ALA A 372 -15.27 -5.14 -27.04
C ALA A 372 -15.93 -4.26 -25.98
N LEU A 373 -15.31 -3.13 -25.61
CA LEU A 373 -15.90 -2.16 -24.69
C LEU A 373 -17.13 -1.47 -25.29
N GLN A 374 -17.08 -1.09 -26.57
CA GLN A 374 -18.22 -0.50 -27.28
C GLN A 374 -19.45 -1.42 -27.29
N GLN A 375 -19.25 -2.74 -27.36
CA GLN A 375 -20.35 -3.71 -27.30
C GLN A 375 -21.07 -3.75 -25.95
N ILE A 376 -20.41 -3.32 -24.87
CA ILE A 376 -20.98 -3.35 -23.52
C ILE A 376 -21.29 -1.96 -22.96
N VAL A 377 -21.01 -0.86 -23.68
CA VAL A 377 -21.29 0.51 -23.22
C VAL A 377 -22.58 1.04 -23.87
N GLN A 378 -23.33 1.87 -23.16
CA GLN A 378 -24.50 2.53 -23.72
C GLN A 378 -24.09 3.55 -24.81
N ILE A 379 -24.62 3.38 -26.02
CA ILE A 379 -24.23 4.11 -27.25
C ILE A 379 -24.37 5.65 -27.12
N ASP A 380 -25.22 6.13 -26.22
CA ASP A 380 -25.55 7.56 -26.08
C ASP A 380 -24.58 8.37 -25.19
N GLN A 381 -23.50 7.76 -24.66
CA GLN A 381 -22.52 8.47 -23.83
C GLN A 381 -21.14 8.57 -24.51
N PRO A 382 -20.52 9.76 -24.55
CA PRO A 382 -19.15 9.90 -25.04
C PRO A 382 -18.17 9.22 -24.08
N LEU A 383 -17.51 8.16 -24.55
CA LEU A 383 -16.46 7.46 -23.82
C LEU A 383 -15.11 8.15 -24.07
N LEU A 384 -14.49 8.69 -23.02
CA LEU A 384 -13.13 9.24 -23.12
C LEU A 384 -12.10 8.12 -22.99
N VAL A 385 -11.35 7.88 -24.06
CA VAL A 385 -10.24 6.93 -24.08
C VAL A 385 -8.92 7.70 -24.08
N LEU A 386 -8.11 7.50 -23.04
CA LEU A 386 -6.78 8.09 -22.91
C LEU A 386 -5.72 6.99 -22.99
N SER A 387 -4.70 7.18 -23.81
CA SER A 387 -3.53 6.31 -23.87
C SER A 387 -2.30 7.08 -23.40
N SER A 388 -1.57 6.49 -22.45
CA SER A 388 -0.27 6.99 -22.02
C SER A 388 0.81 5.96 -22.34
N PHE A 389 1.70 6.34 -23.25
CA PHE A 389 2.80 5.51 -23.72
C PHE A 389 4.02 5.67 -22.82
N SER A 390 4.61 4.55 -22.38
CA SER A 390 5.95 4.58 -21.80
C SER A 390 6.94 4.86 -22.93
N ARG A 391 7.70 5.94 -22.84
CA ARG A 391 8.94 6.10 -23.63
C ARG A 391 10.01 5.34 -22.84
N ASP A 392 10.62 4.35 -23.50
CA ASP A 392 11.67 3.48 -22.96
C ASP A 392 12.82 4.27 -22.30
#